data_AF-A0A6J7G379-F1
#
_entry.id   AF-A0A6J7G379-F1
#
_cell.length_a   1.000
_cell.length_b   1.000
_cell.length_c   1.000
_cell.angle_alpha   90.00
_cell.angle_beta   90.00
_cell.angle_gamma   90.00
#
_symmetry.space_group_name_H-M   'P 1'
#
loop_
_entity.id
_entity.type
_entity.pdbx_description
1 polymer ?
#
loop_
_entity_poly.entity_id
_entity_poly.type
_entity_poly.pdbx_seq_one_letter_code
_entity_poly.pdbx_strand_id
1 'polypeptide(L)'
;MNTTAAPESHATEHGLSTAGYVRIALILAAITGLEVSTYYVDFGRLFLPALLIMMVIKFVMVVSYFMHLKFDNKVFSWLFYTGLILAVGVYCAALATFKFFG
;
A
#
# COMPACT_ATOMS: atom_id res chain seq x y z
N MET A 1 -5.71 -33.25 -47.32
CA MET A 1 -5.38 -32.80 -45.96
C MET A 1 -4.01 -32.14 -46.02
N ASN A 2 -3.95 -30.81 -46.07
CA ASN A 2 -2.69 -30.06 -46.06
C ASN A 2 -2.63 -29.21 -44.79
N THR A 3 -1.66 -29.56 -43.94
CA THR A 3 -1.19 -28.78 -42.79
C THR A 3 -0.49 -27.52 -43.29
N THR A 4 -1.08 -26.35 -43.03
CA THR A 4 -0.36 -25.08 -42.96
C THR A 4 -0.30 -24.68 -41.49
N ALA A 5 0.85 -24.92 -40.87
CA ALA A 5 1.20 -24.34 -39.59
C ALA A 5 1.41 -22.83 -39.81
N ALA A 6 0.52 -22.01 -39.28
CA ALA A 6 0.77 -20.59 -39.14
C ALA A 6 1.78 -20.40 -37.99
N PRO A 7 2.65 -19.37 -38.04
CA PRO A 7 3.45 -19.00 -36.90
C PRO A 7 2.55 -18.23 -35.94
N GLU A 8 1.83 -18.91 -35.06
CA GLU A 8 1.17 -18.26 -33.93
C GLU A 8 2.21 -17.92 -32.84
N SER A 9 3.06 -16.94 -33.18
CA SER A 9 3.74 -16.13 -32.18
C SER A 9 2.70 -15.30 -31.45
N HIS A 10 2.14 -15.83 -30.36
CA HIS A 10 1.38 -15.05 -29.39
C HIS A 10 2.33 -14.13 -28.62
N ALA A 11 2.82 -13.11 -29.30
CA ALA A 11 3.49 -11.97 -28.71
C ALA A 11 2.43 -10.94 -28.30
N THR A 12 2.52 -10.51 -27.04
CA THR A 12 2.03 -9.21 -26.55
C THR A 12 0.52 -9.08 -26.37
N GLU A 13 -0.05 -9.83 -25.43
CA GLU A 13 -1.26 -9.35 -24.75
C GLU A 13 -0.87 -8.38 -23.63
N HIS A 14 -1.39 -7.16 -23.75
CA HIS A 14 -1.24 -6.00 -22.88
C HIS A 14 -1.89 -6.22 -21.50
N GLY A 15 -1.33 -7.15 -20.71
CA GLY A 15 -1.48 -7.14 -19.26
C GLY A 15 -0.56 -6.06 -18.70
N LEU A 16 -1.11 -5.08 -18.02
CA LEU A 16 -0.37 -4.13 -17.20
C LEU A 16 0.68 -4.90 -16.38
N SER A 17 1.94 -4.75 -16.79
CA SER A 17 2.97 -5.75 -16.48
C SER A 17 3.12 -5.92 -14.97
N THR A 18 3.09 -7.17 -14.52
CA THR A 18 3.52 -7.65 -13.20
C THR A 18 4.79 -6.94 -12.69
N ALA A 19 5.67 -6.51 -13.60
CA ALA A 19 6.86 -5.72 -13.32
C ALA A 19 6.59 -4.39 -12.55
N GLY A 20 5.42 -3.77 -12.76
CA GLY A 20 5.01 -2.58 -12.01
C GLY A 20 4.83 -2.89 -10.53
N TYR A 21 4.01 -3.88 -10.20
CA TYR A 21 3.77 -4.31 -8.82
C TYR A 21 5.06 -4.77 -8.13
N VAL A 22 5.93 -5.51 -8.83
CA VAL A 22 7.22 -5.96 -8.31
C VAL A 22 8.14 -4.77 -7.98
N ARG A 23 8.12 -3.69 -8.78
CA ARG A 23 8.88 -2.46 -8.44
C ARG A 23 8.38 -1.80 -7.16
N ILE A 24 7.07 -1.69 -6.96
CA ILE A 24 6.52 -1.15 -5.70
C ILE A 24 6.87 -2.08 -4.52
N ALA A 25 6.81 -3.40 -4.73
CA ALA A 25 7.24 -4.38 -3.73
C ALA A 25 8.68 -4.16 -3.28
N LEU A 26 9.60 -3.94 -4.22
CA LEU A 26 11.00 -3.67 -3.92
C LEU A 26 11.20 -2.34 -3.20
N ILE A 27 10.44 -1.29 -3.53
CA ILE A 27 10.48 -0.01 -2.81
C ILE A 27 10.00 -0.21 -1.36
N LEU A 28 8.90 -0.92 -1.15
CA LEU A 28 8.39 -1.26 0.19
C LEU A 28 9.38 -2.09 1.00
N ALA A 29 10.03 -3.06 0.36
CA ALA A 29 11.08 -3.86 0.97
C ALA A 29 12.29 -2.99 1.34
N ALA A 30 12.71 -2.06 0.49
CA ALA A 30 13.80 -1.12 0.77
C ALA A 30 13.48 -0.19 1.94
N ILE A 31 12.26 0.39 2.00
CA ILE A 31 11.79 1.20 3.13
C ILE A 31 11.80 0.35 4.42
N THR A 32 11.44 -0.93 4.32
CA THR A 32 11.47 -1.85 5.47
C THR A 32 12.88 -2.20 5.91
N GLY A 33 13.80 -2.45 4.98
CA GLY A 33 15.21 -2.61 5.30
C GLY A 33 15.80 -1.37 5.96
N LEU A 34 15.44 -0.17 5.47
CA LEU A 34 15.87 1.09 6.06
C LEU A 34 15.33 1.27 7.47
N GLU A 35 14.05 0.95 7.72
CA GLU A 35 13.45 0.97 9.06
C GLU A 35 14.21 0.03 10.01
N VAL A 36 14.41 -1.23 9.60
CA VAL A 36 15.15 -2.22 10.40
C VAL A 36 16.58 -1.76 10.66
N SER A 37 17.25 -1.14 9.69
CA SER A 37 18.59 -0.58 9.89
C SER A 37 18.61 0.59 10.87
N THR A 38 17.52 1.35 10.96
CA THR A 38 17.36 2.44 11.91
C THR A 38 17.23 1.92 13.34
N TYR A 39 16.74 0.69 13.56
CA TYR A 39 16.80 0.06 14.89
C TYR A 39 18.23 -0.18 15.38
N TYR A 40 19.20 -0.30 14.48
CA TYR A 40 20.61 -0.46 14.84
C TYR A 40 21.31 0.89 15.11
N VAL A 41 20.70 2.02 14.74
CA VAL A 41 21.25 3.36 14.91
C VAL A 41 20.28 4.19 15.74
N ASP A 42 20.58 4.39 17.02
CA ASP A 42 19.64 5.00 17.96
C ASP A 42 19.45 6.51 17.67
N PHE A 43 18.36 6.87 16.98
CA PHE A 43 17.98 8.26 16.70
C PHE A 43 17.29 8.96 17.89
N GLY A 44 17.37 8.39 19.10
CA GLY A 44 16.83 8.99 20.31
C GLY A 44 15.31 9.20 20.26
N ARG A 45 14.81 10.25 20.91
CA ARG A 45 13.36 10.47 21.14
C ARG A 45 12.52 10.69 19.86
N LEU A 46 13.17 10.98 18.73
CA LEU A 46 12.51 11.14 17.42
C LEU A 46 12.33 9.81 16.67
N PHE A 47 12.91 8.71 17.15
CA PHE A 47 12.78 7.39 16.56
C PHE A 47 11.33 6.90 16.52
N LEU A 48 10.62 7.02 17.64
CA LEU A 48 9.23 6.56 17.78
C LEU A 48 8.25 7.26 16.81
N PRO A 49 8.21 8.60 16.71
CA PRO A 49 7.35 9.26 15.72
C PRO A 49 7.77 8.98 14.28
N ALA A 50 9.06 8.84 13.98
CA ALA A 50 9.54 8.49 12.65
C ALA A 50 9.10 7.08 12.22
N LEU A 51 9.16 6.10 13.13
CA LEU A 51 8.64 4.75 12.90
C LEU A 51 7.13 4.75 12.64
N LEU A 52 6.37 5.54 13.42
CA LEU A 52 4.92 5.65 13.27
C LEU A 52 4.53 6.21 11.89
N ILE A 53 5.24 7.24 11.42
CA ILE A 53 5.06 7.82 10.09
C ILE A 53 5.41 6.79 9.00
N MET A 54 6.52 6.08 9.14
CA MET A 54 6.91 5.03 8.19
C MET A 54 5.89 3.89 8.12
N MET A 55 5.31 3.49 9.24
CA MET A 55 4.21 2.52 9.32
C MET A 55 2.98 2.97 8.52
N VAL A 56 2.55 4.22 8.69
CA VAL A 56 1.41 4.77 7.94
C VAL A 56 1.71 4.82 6.44
N ILE A 57 2.91 5.25 6.05
CA ILE A 57 3.32 5.33 4.64
C ILE A 57 3.28 3.93 4.01
N LYS A 58 3.83 2.92 4.67
CA LYS A 58 3.80 1.55 4.17
C LYS A 58 2.37 1.03 4.04
N PHE A 59 1.53 1.28 5.04
CA PHE A 59 0.14 0.89 5.02
C PHE A 59 -0.60 1.47 3.79
N VAL A 60 -0.48 2.77 3.56
CA VAL A 60 -1.11 3.44 2.40
C VAL A 60 -0.55 2.91 1.08
N MET A 61 0.76 2.67 1.00
CA MET A 61 1.41 2.17 -0.20
C MET A 61 0.97 0.72 -0.52
N VAL A 62 0.88 -0.14 0.49
CA VAL A 62 0.39 -1.53 0.34
C VAL A 62 -1.07 -1.52 -0.11
N VAL A 63 -1.95 -0.76 0.55
CA VAL A 63 -3.36 -0.71 0.16
C VAL A 63 -3.52 -0.16 -1.26
N SER A 64 -2.84 0.94 -1.60
CA SER A 64 -3.00 1.58 -2.90
C SER A 64 -2.47 0.74 -4.06
N TYR A 65 -1.36 0.01 -3.87
CA TYR A 65 -0.67 -0.69 -4.95
C TYR A 65 -0.82 -2.22 -4.91
N PHE A 66 -0.75 -2.86 -3.75
CA PHE A 66 -0.86 -4.32 -3.65
C PHE A 66 -2.31 -4.81 -3.57
N MET A 67 -3.24 -3.98 -3.09
CA MET A 67 -4.66 -4.34 -3.00
C MET A 67 -5.43 -4.10 -4.32
N HIS A 68 -4.73 -3.92 -5.45
CA HIS A 68 -5.31 -3.70 -6.79
C HIS A 68 -6.07 -2.36 -6.98
N LEU A 69 -6.25 -1.54 -5.94
CA LEU A 69 -7.09 -0.33 -5.93
C LEU A 69 -6.71 0.79 -6.93
N LYS A 70 -5.43 0.91 -7.28
CA LYS A 70 -4.98 1.91 -8.28
C LYS A 70 -5.20 1.47 -9.73
N PHE A 71 -5.38 0.17 -9.95
CA PHE A 71 -5.61 -0.44 -11.26
C PHE A 71 -7.06 -0.91 -11.44
N ASP A 72 -7.82 -0.99 -10.35
CA ASP A 72 -9.27 -1.16 -10.31
C ASP A 72 -10.01 0.18 -10.35
N ASN A 73 -11.35 0.14 -10.49
CA ASN A 73 -12.16 1.33 -10.66
C ASN A 73 -12.05 2.26 -9.43
N LYS A 74 -11.89 3.58 -9.65
CA LYS A 74 -11.67 4.62 -8.59
C LYS A 74 -12.65 4.54 -7.40
N VAL A 75 -13.81 3.92 -7.61
CA VAL A 75 -14.84 3.65 -6.60
C VAL A 75 -14.30 2.86 -5.41
N PHE A 76 -13.52 1.79 -5.64
CA PHE A 76 -12.99 1.00 -4.52
C PHE A 76 -11.97 1.77 -3.69
N SER A 77 -11.12 2.57 -4.34
CA SER A 77 -10.17 3.45 -3.65
C SER A 77 -10.91 4.48 -2.81
N TRP A 78 -11.98 5.08 -3.35
CA TRP A 78 -12.82 6.04 -2.64
C TRP A 78 -13.57 5.41 -1.45
N LEU A 79 -14.17 4.23 -1.62
CA LEU A 79 -14.81 3.50 -0.52
C LEU A 79 -13.83 3.16 0.61
N PHE A 80 -12.60 2.77 0.27
CA PHE A 80 -11.57 2.52 1.28
C PHE A 80 -11.18 3.80 2.04
N TYR A 81 -10.90 4.90 1.33
CA TYR A 81 -10.53 6.16 1.98
C TYR A 81 -11.66 6.74 2.83
N THR A 82 -12.90 6.66 2.36
CA THR A 82 -14.08 7.09 3.16
C THR A 82 -14.26 6.22 4.40
N GLY A 83 -14.09 4.89 4.28
CA GLY A 83 -14.07 3.98 5.43
C GLY A 83 -12.94 4.26 6.43
N LEU A 84 -11.73 4.59 5.94
CA LEU A 84 -10.58 4.96 6.78
C LEU A 84 -10.86 6.26 7.54
N ILE A 85 -11.37 7.29 6.86
CA ILE A 85 -11.76 8.57 7.48
C ILE A 85 -12.87 8.35 8.51
N LEU A 86 -13.88 7.55 8.18
CA LEU A 86 -14.95 7.20 9.08
C LEU A 86 -14.42 6.48 10.33
N ALA A 87 -13.54 5.49 10.17
CA ALA A 87 -12.96 4.75 11.27
C ALA A 87 -12.16 5.66 12.21
N VAL A 88 -11.29 6.51 11.66
CA VAL A 88 -10.54 7.50 12.44
C VAL A 88 -11.48 8.49 13.13
N GLY A 89 -12.51 8.97 12.43
CA GLY A 89 -13.51 9.89 12.96
C GLY A 89 -14.29 9.29 14.14
N VAL A 90 -14.78 8.05 13.99
CA VAL A 90 -15.47 7.31 15.06
C VAL A 90 -14.55 7.07 16.24
N TYR A 91 -13.29 6.70 15.99
CA TYR A 91 -12.30 6.52 17.06
C TYR A 91 -12.05 7.83 17.83
N CYS A 92 -11.85 8.95 17.14
CA CYS A 92 -11.70 10.26 17.77
C CYS A 92 -12.97 10.67 18.53
N ALA A 93 -14.16 10.42 17.99
CA ALA A 93 -15.43 10.70 18.66
C ALA A 93 -15.60 9.88 19.94
N ALA A 94 -15.22 8.60 19.91
CA ALA A 94 -15.21 7.73 21.09
C ALA A 94 -14.23 8.26 22.15
N LEU A 95 -12.99 8.59 21.76
CA LEU A 95 -12.01 9.19 22.67
C LEU A 95 -12.48 10.53 23.25
N ALA A 96 -13.08 11.39 22.44
CA ALA A 96 -13.64 12.66 22.89
C ALA A 96 -14.75 12.42 23.93
N THR A 97 -15.65 11.47 23.67
CA THR A 97 -16.71 11.09 24.62
C THR A 97 -16.12 10.60 25.94
N PHE A 98 -15.17 9.67 25.92
CA PHE A 98 -14.54 9.16 27.14
C PHE A 98 -13.70 10.21 27.89
N LYS A 99 -13.09 11.17 27.19
CA LYS A 99 -12.27 12.20 27.84
C LYS A 99 -13.09 13.40 28.34
N PHE A 100 -14.24 13.69 27.73
CA PHE A 100 -15.15 14.76 28.17
C PHE A 100 -16.20 14.29 29.17
N PHE A 101 -16.53 13.00 29.18
CA PHE A 101 -17.59 12.43 30.01
C PHE A 101 -17.07 11.40 31.05
N GLY A 102 -15.76 11.24 31.13
CA GLY A 102 -15.05 10.44 32.13
C GLY A 102 -14.34 11.29 33.18
#